data_AF-A0A1V2L793-F1
#
_entry.id   AF-A0A1V2L793-F1
#
_cell.length_a   1.000
_cell.length_b   1.000
_cell.length_c   1.000
_cell.angle_alpha   90.00
_cell.angle_beta   90.00
_cell.angle_gamma   90.00
#
_symmetry.space_group_name_H-M   'P 1'
#
loop_
_entity.id
_entity.type
_entity.pdbx_description
1 polymer ?
#
loop_
_entity_poly.entity_id
_entity_poly.type
_entity_poly.pdbx_seq_one_letter_code
_entity_poly.pdbx_strand_id
1 'polypeptide(L)'
;MVTATATSTVTVPAAPIKEAKGILDSAGIQFSNLDIHFRKGEDVIDPVTGVLKVADKEYSSAKYPEWLPTWDPSQKFAQYSDDFNKAYRDPGLDADPELRSLFPPQSKDKYSIKKLSPKLGSEIRGIQLSELSTQAKNDLALFVAQRGVVVFRNQDLKDKGLEFNKKLGEHFGPLHVHPSSGAPENYPQFHITYRRHDPEEYNKSKNDGGIERREPSTVVHPLVRVHPVLKKKALYVSRFFMQDIEGLKKEESNAILDLLTDHINNSFDLQIRASYEPGTVVVWDNRRVLHTATFDWDTGATRHCYRITPMGERPVEDEEELEECNK
;
A
#
# COMPACT_ATOMS: atom_id res chain seq x y z
N MET A 1 -10.17 1.67 -1.49
CA MET A 1 -8.93 2.27 -0.94
C MET A 1 -7.89 2.29 -2.04
N VAL A 2 -7.58 3.46 -2.61
CA VAL A 2 -6.61 3.68 -3.70
C VAL A 2 -5.24 3.92 -3.07
N THR A 3 -4.38 2.90 -3.04
CA THR A 3 -3.04 3.04 -2.48
C THR A 3 -2.04 3.25 -3.61
N ALA A 4 -1.39 4.42 -3.66
CA ALA A 4 -0.41 4.76 -4.69
C ALA A 4 1.01 4.49 -4.20
N THR A 5 1.79 3.66 -4.92
CA THR A 5 3.24 3.50 -4.67
C THR A 5 4.04 4.06 -5.82
N ALA A 6 4.87 5.09 -5.58
CA ALA A 6 5.79 5.65 -6.57
C ALA A 6 7.24 5.28 -6.23
N THR A 7 8.04 4.90 -7.21
CA THR A 7 9.45 4.50 -7.03
C THR A 7 10.41 5.49 -7.68
N SER A 8 11.49 5.83 -6.98
CA SER A 8 12.69 6.40 -7.58
C SER A 8 13.82 5.36 -7.49
N THR A 9 14.37 4.92 -8.62
CA THR A 9 15.53 4.02 -8.68
C THR A 9 16.74 4.76 -9.23
N VAL A 10 17.90 4.53 -8.62
CA VAL A 10 19.21 4.86 -9.18
C VAL A 10 19.72 3.59 -9.87
N THR A 11 19.89 3.63 -11.19
CA THR A 11 20.33 2.47 -12.00
C THR A 11 21.85 2.30 -11.96
N VAL A 12 22.33 1.09 -11.68
CA VAL A 12 23.72 0.63 -11.88
C VAL A 12 23.67 -0.72 -12.62
N PRO A 13 24.65 -1.09 -13.48
CA PRO A 13 24.53 -2.23 -14.39
C PRO A 13 24.42 -3.59 -13.67
N ALA A 14 23.62 -4.49 -14.25
CA ALA A 14 23.31 -5.80 -13.67
C ALA A 14 24.49 -6.77 -13.67
N ALA A 15 24.67 -7.48 -12.55
CA ALA A 15 25.51 -8.68 -12.43
C ALA A 15 24.61 -9.94 -12.38
N PRO A 16 25.14 -11.15 -12.67
CA PRO A 16 24.32 -12.33 -12.93
C PRO A 16 23.73 -12.97 -11.66
N ILE A 17 22.53 -13.51 -11.87
CA ILE A 17 21.56 -14.09 -10.93
C ILE A 17 22.16 -15.24 -10.09
N LYS A 18 22.01 -15.19 -8.75
CA LYS A 18 22.05 -16.37 -7.87
C LYS A 18 20.69 -16.61 -7.21
N GLU A 19 20.31 -17.88 -7.12
CA GLU A 19 19.03 -18.35 -6.57
C GLU A 19 18.84 -17.92 -5.10
N ALA A 20 17.72 -17.25 -4.80
CA ALA A 20 17.30 -16.96 -3.45
C ALA A 20 16.52 -18.16 -2.87
N LYS A 21 17.04 -18.79 -1.81
CA LYS A 21 16.31 -19.79 -1.03
C LYS A 21 15.34 -19.10 -0.08
N GLY A 22 14.03 -19.35 -0.26
CA GLY A 22 13.01 -18.98 0.72
C GLY A 22 13.11 -19.85 1.98
N ILE A 23 13.05 -19.23 3.15
CA ILE A 23 12.96 -19.92 4.45
C ILE A 23 11.67 -19.44 5.13
N LEU A 24 10.72 -20.35 5.32
CA LEU A 24 9.53 -20.18 6.15
C LEU A 24 9.88 -20.52 7.60
N ASP A 25 9.30 -19.81 8.57
CA ASP A 25 9.49 -20.06 10.01
C ASP A 25 8.24 -20.71 10.64
N SER A 26 8.49 -21.66 11.54
CA SER A 26 7.55 -22.53 12.22
C SER A 26 7.33 -22.05 13.68
N ALA A 27 6.13 -21.52 13.95
CA ALA A 27 5.47 -21.50 15.27
C ALA A 27 5.95 -20.52 16.38
N GLY A 28 5.94 -19.21 16.14
CA GLY A 28 6.01 -18.23 17.24
C GLY A 28 5.96 -16.77 16.75
N ILE A 29 4.78 -16.17 16.75
CA ILE A 29 4.53 -14.86 16.13
C ILE A 29 5.29 -13.74 16.87
N GLN A 30 6.24 -13.13 16.17
CA GLN A 30 6.88 -11.85 16.52
C GLN A 30 6.71 -10.93 15.31
N PHE A 31 5.85 -9.93 15.41
CA PHE A 31 5.66 -8.95 14.34
C PHE A 31 6.74 -7.86 14.47
N SER A 32 7.81 -7.99 13.69
CA SER A 32 8.70 -6.87 13.36
C SER A 32 8.22 -6.24 12.06
N ASN A 33 8.15 -4.91 12.00
CA ASN A 33 7.75 -4.16 10.82
C ASN A 33 8.81 -4.25 9.71
N LEU A 34 8.83 -5.34 8.94
CA LEU A 34 9.84 -5.69 7.92
C LEU A 34 10.17 -4.61 6.88
N ASP A 35 9.38 -3.53 6.82
CA ASP A 35 9.44 -2.56 5.73
C ASP A 35 10.45 -1.42 5.93
N ILE A 36 10.80 -0.99 7.16
CA ILE A 36 11.88 0.00 7.39
C ILE A 36 12.28 0.11 8.87
N HIS A 37 13.59 0.17 9.15
CA HIS A 37 14.10 0.48 10.49
C HIS A 37 15.27 1.47 10.49
N PHE A 38 15.28 2.29 11.53
CA PHE A 38 16.46 3.01 11.99
C PHE A 38 17.53 1.99 12.41
N ARG A 39 18.75 2.16 11.92
CA ARG A 39 19.90 1.30 12.22
C ARG A 39 20.75 1.93 13.32
N LYS A 40 20.68 1.36 14.52
CA LYS A 40 21.46 1.85 15.65
C LYS A 40 22.97 1.77 15.35
N GLY A 41 23.65 2.90 15.42
CA GLY A 41 25.10 3.01 15.15
C GLY A 41 25.47 3.33 13.69
N GLU A 42 24.53 3.23 12.75
CA GLU A 42 24.70 3.70 11.38
C GLU A 42 23.93 5.01 11.11
N ASP A 43 22.71 5.09 11.62
CA ASP A 43 21.79 6.22 11.43
C ASP A 43 21.95 7.29 12.51
N VAL A 44 21.42 8.48 12.24
CA VAL A 44 21.63 9.69 13.04
C VAL A 44 20.46 9.91 13.99
N ILE A 45 20.77 10.25 15.24
CA ILE A 45 19.79 10.78 16.20
C ILE A 45 20.00 12.28 16.23
N ASP A 46 18.97 13.05 15.89
CA ASP A 46 19.00 14.49 15.98
C ASP A 46 19.21 14.90 17.45
N PRO A 47 20.31 15.59 17.80
CA PRO A 47 20.66 15.84 19.19
C PRO A 47 19.73 16.85 19.88
N VAL A 48 18.95 17.61 19.11
CA VAL A 48 18.03 18.63 19.63
C VAL A 48 16.63 18.06 19.77
N THR A 49 16.13 17.42 18.70
CA THR A 49 14.74 16.96 18.64
C THR A 49 14.57 15.52 19.09
N GLY A 50 15.65 14.72 19.11
CA GLY A 50 15.59 13.28 19.35
C GLY A 50 15.01 12.47 18.18
N VAL A 51 14.70 13.13 17.05
CA VAL A 51 14.18 12.46 15.84
C VAL A 51 15.27 11.60 15.22
N LEU A 52 14.91 10.37 14.90
CA LEU A 52 15.79 9.43 14.23
C LEU A 52 15.75 9.69 12.72
N LYS A 53 16.92 9.78 12.08
CA LYS A 53 17.08 10.10 10.67
C LYS A 53 18.03 9.10 10.03
N VAL A 54 17.81 8.76 8.76
CA VAL A 54 18.80 7.96 8.01
C VAL A 54 20.16 8.68 7.97
N ALA A 55 21.25 7.93 7.84
CA ALA A 55 22.60 8.49 7.83
C ALA A 55 22.80 9.68 6.86
N ASP A 56 23.60 10.67 7.24
CA ASP A 56 23.83 11.91 6.46
C ASP A 56 24.33 11.66 5.02
N LYS A 57 25.08 10.57 4.83
CA LYS A 57 25.53 10.12 3.50
C LYS A 57 24.36 9.79 2.57
N GLU A 58 23.27 9.24 3.12
CA GLU A 58 22.07 8.85 2.36
C GLU A 58 21.34 10.12 1.91
N TYR A 59 21.15 11.08 2.82
CA TYR A 59 20.60 12.41 2.51
C TYR A 59 21.39 13.13 1.42
N SER A 60 22.72 13.11 1.51
CA SER A 60 23.60 13.77 0.53
C SER A 60 23.54 13.10 -0.86
N SER A 61 23.27 11.81 -0.91
CA SER A 61 23.19 11.03 -2.16
C SER A 61 21.78 10.96 -2.77
N ALA A 62 20.75 11.25 -1.97
CA ALA A 62 19.36 11.14 -2.39
C ALA A 62 18.99 12.24 -3.38
N LYS A 63 18.36 11.85 -4.49
CA LYS A 63 17.81 12.80 -5.46
C LYS A 63 16.66 13.64 -4.88
N TYR A 64 15.92 13.05 -3.95
CA TYR A 64 14.76 13.67 -3.28
C TYR A 64 14.89 13.47 -1.76
N PRO A 65 15.79 14.20 -1.09
CA PRO A 65 16.09 13.99 0.33
C PRO A 65 14.89 14.23 1.23
N GLU A 66 13.93 15.07 0.82
CA GLU A 66 12.70 15.34 1.54
C GLU A 66 11.78 14.11 1.62
N TRP A 67 11.98 13.08 0.79
CA TRP A 67 11.20 11.83 0.82
C TRP A 67 11.83 10.73 1.67
N LEU A 68 12.96 11.01 2.32
CA LEU A 68 13.61 10.05 3.20
C LEU A 68 12.82 9.88 4.49
N PRO A 69 12.81 8.66 5.06
CA PRO A 69 12.09 8.41 6.30
C PRO A 69 12.80 9.04 7.48
N THR A 70 12.00 9.59 8.37
CA THR A 70 12.35 9.96 9.74
C THR A 70 11.48 9.17 10.70
N TRP A 71 11.97 8.99 11.92
CA TRP A 71 11.20 8.40 12.99
C TRP A 71 11.26 9.26 14.24
N ASP A 72 10.13 9.88 14.58
CA ASP A 72 9.95 10.55 15.86
C ASP A 72 9.47 9.54 16.92
N PRO A 73 10.26 9.25 17.98
CA PRO A 73 9.85 8.37 19.07
C PRO A 73 8.81 8.99 20.02
N SER A 74 8.71 10.32 20.06
CA SER A 74 7.76 11.05 20.89
C SER A 74 6.35 11.04 20.29
N GLN A 75 6.25 10.83 18.98
CA GLN A 75 5.00 10.80 18.26
C GLN A 75 4.17 9.57 18.63
N LYS A 76 2.97 9.80 19.18
CA LYS A 76 1.97 8.77 19.50
C LYS A 76 0.64 9.13 18.86
N PHE A 77 -0.06 8.12 18.36
CA PHE A 77 -1.36 8.29 17.73
C PHE A 77 -2.43 7.58 18.55
N ALA A 78 -3.57 8.24 18.71
CA ALA A 78 -4.75 7.61 19.29
C ALA A 78 -5.19 6.39 18.46
N GLN A 79 -5.86 5.45 19.12
CA GLN A 79 -6.65 4.45 18.42
C GLN A 79 -7.79 5.15 17.68
N TYR A 80 -8.17 4.57 16.55
CA TYR A 80 -9.37 5.00 15.85
C TYR A 80 -10.59 4.71 16.73
N SER A 81 -11.54 5.65 16.79
CA SER A 81 -12.79 5.40 17.49
C SER A 81 -13.61 4.33 16.77
N ASP A 82 -14.54 3.69 17.48
CA ASP A 82 -15.46 2.72 16.86
C ASP A 82 -16.33 3.36 15.78
N ASP A 83 -16.55 4.69 15.87
CA ASP A 83 -17.28 5.50 14.89
C ASP A 83 -16.43 5.94 13.69
N PHE A 84 -15.13 5.65 13.70
CA PHE A 84 -14.22 6.08 12.65
C PHE A 84 -14.64 5.49 11.30
N ASN A 85 -14.89 6.36 10.31
CA ASN A 85 -15.40 6.00 8.98
C ASN A 85 -16.73 5.21 8.98
N LYS A 86 -17.59 5.35 10.01
CA LYS A 86 -18.97 4.84 9.96
C LYS A 86 -19.79 5.49 8.85
N ALA A 87 -19.63 6.79 8.64
CA ALA A 87 -20.15 7.51 7.48
C ALA A 87 -18.99 7.75 6.49
N TYR A 88 -18.81 6.83 5.54
CA TYR A 88 -17.81 6.95 4.49
C TYR A 88 -18.48 6.83 3.13
N ARG A 89 -18.36 7.87 2.30
CA ARG A 89 -18.81 7.86 0.92
C ARG A 89 -17.62 7.68 -0.01
N ASP A 90 -17.56 6.55 -0.70
CA ASP A 90 -16.48 6.29 -1.64
C ASP A 90 -16.61 7.16 -2.91
N PRO A 91 -15.54 7.85 -3.35
CA PRO A 91 -15.59 8.65 -4.58
C PRO A 91 -15.94 7.87 -5.84
N GLY A 92 -15.74 6.55 -5.85
CA GLY A 92 -16.14 5.69 -6.96
C GLY A 92 -17.66 5.60 -7.15
N LEU A 93 -18.46 6.01 -6.16
CA LEU A 93 -19.92 6.14 -6.29
C LEU A 93 -20.34 7.38 -7.10
N ASP A 94 -19.47 8.39 -7.18
CA ASP A 94 -19.71 9.65 -7.88
C ASP A 94 -18.94 9.71 -9.23
N ALA A 95 -18.49 8.55 -9.71
CA ALA A 95 -17.80 8.39 -10.99
C ALA A 95 -18.78 8.37 -12.17
N ASP A 96 -18.31 8.82 -13.35
CA ASP A 96 -18.99 8.51 -14.61
C ASP A 96 -18.83 6.99 -14.87
N PRO A 97 -19.92 6.22 -15.02
CA PRO A 97 -19.84 4.79 -15.33
C PRO A 97 -19.04 4.47 -16.61
N GLU A 98 -18.96 5.42 -17.54
CA GLU A 98 -18.18 5.30 -18.79
C GLU A 98 -16.78 5.91 -18.67
N LEU A 99 -16.43 6.43 -17.49
CA LEU A 99 -15.10 6.90 -17.13
C LEU A 99 -14.58 8.02 -18.06
N ARG A 100 -15.47 8.87 -18.59
CA ARG A 100 -15.13 9.84 -19.63
C ARG A 100 -14.16 10.92 -19.16
N SER A 101 -14.12 11.23 -17.86
CA SER A 101 -13.19 12.23 -17.33
C SER A 101 -11.80 11.66 -17.16
N LEU A 102 -11.69 10.36 -16.82
CA LEU A 102 -10.41 9.66 -16.78
C LEU A 102 -9.91 9.27 -18.18
N PHE A 103 -10.81 8.88 -19.07
CA PHE A 103 -10.52 8.42 -20.43
C PHE A 103 -11.31 9.21 -21.48
N PRO A 104 -10.98 10.50 -21.70
CA PRO A 104 -11.74 11.34 -22.61
C PRO A 104 -11.72 10.78 -24.04
N PRO A 105 -12.88 10.51 -24.68
CA PRO A 105 -12.93 9.98 -26.03
C PRO A 105 -12.18 10.85 -27.06
N GLN A 106 -12.22 12.17 -26.88
CA GLN A 106 -11.52 13.15 -27.72
C GLN A 106 -9.99 13.09 -27.62
N SER A 107 -9.46 12.42 -26.60
CA SER A 107 -8.03 12.26 -26.36
C SER A 107 -7.58 10.81 -26.50
N LYS A 108 -8.34 9.96 -27.20
CA LYS A 108 -8.08 8.52 -27.28
C LYS A 108 -6.68 8.19 -27.80
N ASP A 109 -6.15 8.98 -28.72
CA ASP A 109 -4.81 8.80 -29.29
C ASP A 109 -3.68 9.26 -28.36
N LYS A 110 -4.01 9.92 -27.24
CA LYS A 110 -3.03 10.44 -26.27
C LYS A 110 -2.72 9.48 -25.13
N TYR A 111 -3.51 8.41 -24.96
CA TYR A 111 -3.32 7.44 -23.89
C TYR A 111 -3.53 6.01 -24.36
N SER A 112 -2.92 5.06 -23.65
CA SER A 112 -3.08 3.63 -23.90
C SER A 112 -3.49 2.91 -22.63
N ILE A 113 -4.43 1.97 -22.74
CA ILE A 113 -4.85 1.09 -21.65
C ILE A 113 -4.59 -0.35 -22.08
N LYS A 114 -3.72 -1.05 -21.36
CA LYS A 114 -3.42 -2.46 -21.57
C LYS A 114 -3.94 -3.28 -20.40
N LYS A 115 -4.86 -4.22 -20.63
CA LYS A 115 -5.27 -5.18 -19.59
C LYS A 115 -4.08 -6.11 -19.28
N LEU A 116 -3.74 -6.26 -18.00
CA LEU A 116 -2.67 -7.16 -17.56
C LEU A 116 -3.18 -8.60 -17.47
N SER A 117 -4.40 -8.78 -16.97
CA SER A 117 -5.18 -10.02 -17.09
C SER A 117 -6.64 -9.72 -17.47
N PRO A 118 -7.43 -10.72 -17.88
CA PRO A 118 -8.83 -10.51 -18.22
C PRO A 118 -9.63 -9.84 -17.08
N LYS A 119 -9.44 -10.30 -15.84
CA LYS A 119 -10.25 -9.89 -14.69
C LYS A 119 -9.54 -8.96 -13.70
N LEU A 120 -8.21 -8.86 -13.75
CA LEU A 120 -7.41 -8.11 -12.79
C LEU A 120 -6.32 -7.31 -13.53
N GLY A 121 -6.05 -6.09 -13.08
CA GLY A 121 -4.90 -5.34 -13.56
C GLY A 121 -5.12 -4.60 -14.87
N SER A 122 -4.69 -3.34 -14.91
CA SER A 122 -4.55 -2.56 -16.14
C SER A 122 -3.27 -1.72 -16.06
N GLU A 123 -2.52 -1.61 -17.16
CA GLU A 123 -1.44 -0.62 -17.32
C GLU A 123 -1.96 0.57 -18.13
N ILE A 124 -1.64 1.77 -17.68
CA ILE A 124 -2.01 3.05 -18.31
C ILE A 124 -0.74 3.84 -18.63
N ARG A 125 -0.69 4.38 -19.86
CA ARG A 125 0.30 5.37 -20.30
C ARG A 125 -0.41 6.58 -20.89
N GLY A 126 0.20 7.76 -20.76
CA GLY A 126 -0.32 9.01 -21.35
C GLY A 126 -1.33 9.79 -20.50
N ILE A 127 -1.59 9.36 -19.27
CA ILE A 127 -2.42 10.09 -18.29
C ILE A 127 -1.57 10.39 -17.06
N GLN A 128 -1.50 11.66 -16.67
CA GLN A 128 -0.81 12.10 -15.45
C GLN A 128 -1.80 12.18 -14.29
N LEU A 129 -1.51 11.48 -13.20
CA LEU A 129 -2.29 11.54 -11.96
C LEU A 129 -2.31 12.95 -11.36
N SER A 130 -1.27 13.74 -11.61
CA SER A 130 -1.15 15.12 -11.15
C SER A 130 -2.06 16.11 -11.89
N GLU A 131 -2.60 15.74 -13.05
CA GLU A 131 -3.44 16.59 -13.90
C GLU A 131 -4.93 16.24 -13.81
N LEU A 132 -5.29 15.23 -13.00
CA LEU A 132 -6.67 14.79 -12.88
C LEU A 132 -7.56 15.86 -12.23
N SER A 133 -8.67 16.16 -12.90
CA SER A 133 -9.77 16.90 -12.30
C SER A 133 -10.42 16.09 -11.17
N THR A 134 -11.23 16.75 -10.34
CA THR A 134 -12.03 16.08 -9.29
C THR A 134 -12.85 14.92 -9.86
N GLN A 135 -13.53 15.14 -10.99
CA GLN A 135 -14.32 14.08 -11.63
C GLN A 135 -13.43 12.94 -12.17
N ALA A 136 -12.28 13.26 -12.75
CA ALA A 136 -11.36 12.22 -13.24
C ALA A 136 -10.77 11.37 -12.09
N LYS A 137 -10.63 11.95 -10.88
CA LYS A 137 -10.26 11.18 -9.68
C LYS A 137 -11.39 10.27 -9.19
N ASN A 138 -12.66 10.69 -9.30
CA ASN A 138 -13.80 9.81 -9.01
C ASN A 138 -13.84 8.63 -9.99
N ASP A 139 -13.71 8.92 -11.28
CA ASP A 139 -13.60 7.91 -12.34
C ASP A 139 -12.41 6.95 -12.07
N LEU A 140 -11.27 7.48 -11.58
CA LEU A 140 -10.14 6.65 -11.15
C LEU A 140 -10.50 5.70 -10.00
N ALA A 141 -11.22 6.17 -8.99
CA ALA A 141 -11.67 5.32 -7.88
C ALA A 141 -12.54 4.16 -8.38
N LEU A 142 -13.50 4.43 -9.28
CA LEU A 142 -14.33 3.39 -9.89
C LEU A 142 -13.50 2.42 -10.75
N PHE A 143 -12.61 2.94 -11.60
CA PHE A 143 -11.78 2.11 -12.47
C PHE A 143 -10.86 1.18 -11.67
N VAL A 144 -10.25 1.69 -10.60
CA VAL A 144 -9.42 0.89 -9.69
C VAL A 144 -10.27 -0.17 -8.98
N ALA A 145 -11.47 0.16 -8.50
CA ALA A 145 -12.38 -0.82 -7.91
C ALA A 145 -12.71 -1.95 -8.91
N GLN A 146 -13.04 -1.59 -10.16
CA GLN A 146 -13.35 -2.55 -11.22
C GLN A 146 -12.17 -3.46 -11.57
N ARG A 147 -10.95 -2.90 -11.64
CA ARG A 147 -9.74 -3.61 -12.10
C ARG A 147 -8.90 -4.20 -10.98
N GLY A 148 -9.19 -3.89 -9.72
CA GLY A 148 -8.43 -4.28 -8.53
C GLY A 148 -7.07 -3.58 -8.42
N VAL A 149 -6.34 -3.42 -9.52
CA VAL A 149 -5.02 -2.78 -9.55
C VAL A 149 -4.78 -2.12 -10.90
N VAL A 150 -4.15 -0.96 -10.90
CA VAL A 150 -3.89 -0.12 -12.06
C VAL A 150 -2.46 0.43 -11.95
N VAL A 151 -1.67 0.24 -12.99
CA VAL A 151 -0.27 0.66 -13.06
C VAL A 151 -0.18 1.85 -14.01
N PHE A 152 0.15 3.02 -13.49
CA PHE A 152 0.43 4.22 -14.27
C PHE A 152 1.94 4.31 -14.52
N ARG A 153 2.31 4.60 -15.77
CA ARG A 153 3.72 4.75 -16.17
C ARG A 153 4.07 6.21 -16.39
N ASN A 154 5.36 6.52 -16.28
CA ASN A 154 5.94 7.85 -16.54
C ASN A 154 5.22 8.99 -15.79
N GLN A 155 5.02 8.82 -14.49
CA GLN A 155 4.35 9.79 -13.63
C GLN A 155 5.34 10.83 -13.07
N ASP A 156 4.85 12.05 -12.92
CA ASP A 156 5.58 13.20 -12.40
C ASP A 156 5.36 13.46 -10.89
N LEU A 157 4.62 12.58 -10.20
CA LEU A 157 4.24 12.79 -8.80
C LEU A 157 5.41 13.06 -7.84
N LYS A 158 6.55 12.39 -8.06
CA LYS A 158 7.79 12.61 -7.28
C LYS A 158 8.28 14.07 -7.36
N ASP A 159 7.97 14.77 -8.44
CA ASP A 159 8.40 16.14 -8.72
C ASP A 159 7.37 17.18 -8.24
N LYS A 160 6.19 16.75 -7.75
CA LYS A 160 5.13 17.65 -7.24
C LYS A 160 5.27 17.98 -5.74
N GLY A 161 6.15 17.28 -5.04
CA GLY A 161 6.38 17.45 -3.60
C GLY A 161 5.34 16.76 -2.69
N LEU A 162 5.66 16.70 -1.40
CA LEU A 162 4.88 15.98 -0.38
C LEU A 162 3.46 16.51 -0.24
N GLU A 163 3.29 17.84 -0.14
CA GLU A 163 1.96 18.44 0.07
C GLU A 163 0.99 18.14 -1.06
N PHE A 164 1.46 18.19 -2.31
CA PHE A 164 0.62 17.85 -3.47
C PHE A 164 0.17 16.39 -3.41
N ASN A 165 1.09 15.47 -3.14
CA ASN A 165 0.80 14.05 -3.07
C ASN A 165 -0.17 13.73 -1.91
N LYS A 166 0.01 14.38 -0.75
CA LYS A 166 -0.91 14.30 0.38
C LYS A 166 -2.33 14.71 -0.04
N LYS A 167 -2.49 15.89 -0.66
CA LYS A 167 -3.80 16.37 -1.15
C LYS A 167 -4.40 15.46 -2.23
N LEU A 168 -3.59 14.86 -3.08
CA LEU A 168 -4.05 13.88 -4.06
C LEU A 168 -4.64 12.64 -3.37
N GLY A 169 -3.98 12.14 -2.32
CA GLY A 169 -4.48 11.01 -1.53
C GLY A 169 -5.76 11.35 -0.74
N GLU A 170 -5.83 12.55 -0.15
CA GLU A 170 -6.98 13.01 0.65
C GLU A 170 -8.29 13.04 -0.15
N HIS A 171 -8.22 13.17 -1.48
CA HIS A 171 -9.41 13.03 -2.35
C HIS A 171 -10.12 11.69 -2.15
N PHE A 172 -9.37 10.62 -1.88
CA PHE A 172 -9.89 9.27 -1.78
C PHE A 172 -10.29 8.86 -0.35
N GLY A 173 -10.18 9.79 0.61
CA GLY A 173 -10.53 9.57 2.01
C GLY A 173 -9.44 10.02 2.99
N PRO A 174 -9.74 10.00 4.30
CA PRO A 174 -8.78 10.37 5.34
C PRO A 174 -7.53 9.49 5.27
N LEU A 175 -6.34 10.07 5.35
CA LEU A 175 -5.11 9.31 5.16
C LEU A 175 -4.70 8.53 6.41
N HIS A 176 -4.44 7.23 6.23
CA HIS A 176 -3.89 6.37 7.26
C HIS A 176 -2.48 6.81 7.65
N VAL A 177 -2.21 6.76 8.96
CA VAL A 177 -0.88 6.98 9.52
C VAL A 177 -0.39 5.64 10.07
N HIS A 178 0.71 5.16 9.47
CA HIS A 178 1.25 3.85 9.81
C HIS A 178 1.78 3.84 11.25
N PRO A 179 1.44 2.82 12.06
CA PRO A 179 1.81 2.79 13.48
C PRO A 179 3.32 2.65 13.70
N SER A 180 4.06 2.12 12.74
CA SER A 180 5.47 1.75 12.95
C SER A 180 6.46 2.13 11.83
N SER A 181 5.98 2.69 10.72
CA SER A 181 6.85 2.98 9.57
C SER A 181 7.46 4.37 9.66
N GLY A 182 8.62 4.55 9.04
CA GLY A 182 9.22 5.87 8.86
C GLY A 182 8.41 6.70 7.86
N ALA A 183 8.37 8.00 8.09
CA ALA A 183 7.67 8.96 7.25
C ALA A 183 8.55 10.19 7.02
N PRO A 184 8.36 10.93 5.92
CA PRO A 184 9.00 12.23 5.74
C PRO A 184 8.68 13.15 6.92
N GLU A 185 9.65 13.97 7.31
CA GLU A 185 9.52 14.86 8.46
C GLU A 185 8.30 15.77 8.31
N ASN A 186 7.45 15.84 9.35
CA ASN A 186 6.15 16.54 9.36
C ASN A 186 5.04 15.98 8.45
N TYR A 187 5.25 14.84 7.78
CA TYR A 187 4.26 14.21 6.89
C TYR A 187 4.00 12.74 7.27
N PRO A 188 3.42 12.46 8.44
CA PRO A 188 3.22 11.09 8.95
C PRO A 188 2.24 10.24 8.12
N GLN A 189 1.49 10.83 7.21
CA GLN A 189 0.53 10.14 6.33
C GLN A 189 1.21 9.31 5.23
N PHE A 190 2.51 9.53 5.00
CA PHE A 190 3.27 8.73 4.06
C PHE A 190 3.88 7.52 4.76
N HIS A 191 3.72 6.37 4.13
CA HIS A 191 4.47 5.18 4.46
C HIS A 191 5.61 5.06 3.45
N ILE A 192 6.84 5.17 3.92
CA ILE A 192 8.00 4.95 3.05
C ILE A 192 8.30 3.45 3.00
N THR A 193 8.85 2.99 1.89
CA THR A 193 9.56 1.73 1.80
C THR A 193 10.97 2.09 1.39
N TYR A 194 11.90 2.04 2.35
CA TYR A 194 13.30 2.41 2.15
C TYR A 194 14.18 1.21 2.46
N ARG A 195 14.45 0.40 1.43
CA ARG A 195 15.26 -0.81 1.58
C ARG A 195 16.65 -0.55 1.05
N ARG A 196 17.63 -0.54 1.95
CA ARG A 196 19.04 -0.26 1.64
C ARG A 196 19.66 -1.44 0.90
N HIS A 197 20.83 -1.20 0.35
CA HIS A 197 21.65 -2.26 -0.22
C HIS A 197 22.33 -3.08 0.89
N ASP A 198 21.61 -4.04 1.47
CA ASP A 198 22.17 -4.98 2.45
C ASP A 198 21.42 -6.33 2.36
N PRO A 199 22.10 -7.43 1.94
CA PRO A 199 21.49 -8.76 1.87
C PRO A 199 20.95 -9.28 3.21
N GLU A 200 21.49 -8.80 4.33
CA GLU A 200 21.03 -9.16 5.68
C GLU A 200 19.96 -8.21 6.23
N GLU A 201 19.55 -7.18 5.47
CA GLU A 201 18.62 -6.16 5.94
C GLU A 201 17.32 -6.75 6.50
N TYR A 202 16.82 -7.81 5.86
CA TYR A 202 15.65 -8.54 6.34
C TYR A 202 15.84 -9.08 7.77
N ASN A 203 16.98 -9.72 8.02
CA ASN A 203 17.28 -10.31 9.33
C ASN A 203 17.61 -9.24 10.38
N LYS A 204 18.32 -8.17 9.98
CA LYS A 204 18.63 -7.03 10.88
C LYS A 204 17.36 -6.29 11.29
N SER A 205 16.47 -6.00 10.33
CA SER A 205 15.13 -5.46 10.57
C SER A 205 14.34 -6.29 11.59
N LYS A 206 14.37 -7.62 11.48
CA LYS A 206 13.70 -8.52 12.41
C LYS A 206 14.22 -8.37 13.84
N ASN A 207 15.52 -8.13 14.01
CA ASN A 207 16.21 -8.13 15.30
C ASN A 207 16.27 -6.75 15.98
N ASP A 208 16.37 -5.67 15.20
CA ASP A 208 16.56 -4.30 15.73
C ASP A 208 15.27 -3.68 16.30
N GLY A 209 14.11 -4.29 16.00
CA GLY A 209 12.81 -3.84 16.47
C GLY A 209 12.31 -2.56 15.77
N GLY A 210 11.01 -2.27 15.89
CA GLY A 210 10.37 -1.09 15.32
C GLY A 210 9.97 -0.08 16.39
N ILE A 211 9.80 1.19 15.99
CA ILE A 211 9.10 2.16 16.84
C ILE A 211 7.60 1.86 16.75
N GLU A 212 6.95 1.68 17.88
CA GLU A 212 5.51 1.51 17.98
C GLU A 212 4.85 2.82 18.41
N ARG A 213 3.99 3.38 17.54
CA ARG A 213 3.28 4.64 17.77
C ARG A 213 1.80 4.47 18.08
N ARG A 214 1.28 3.24 18.00
CA ARG A 214 -0.10 2.87 18.33
C ARG A 214 -0.10 1.45 18.86
N GLU A 215 -0.84 1.22 19.95
CA GLU A 215 -1.00 -0.09 20.56
C GLU A 215 -1.68 -1.09 19.61
N PRO A 216 -1.35 -2.40 19.70
CA PRO A 216 -2.02 -3.44 18.94
C PRO A 216 -3.51 -3.49 19.30
N SER A 217 -4.35 -3.75 18.30
CA SER A 217 -5.78 -3.97 18.50
C SER A 217 -6.25 -5.23 17.78
N THR A 218 -7.25 -5.87 18.37
CA THR A 218 -7.97 -7.00 17.76
C THR A 218 -9.33 -6.50 17.31
N VAL A 219 -9.66 -6.76 16.05
CA VAL A 219 -10.94 -6.36 15.44
C VAL A 219 -11.55 -7.55 14.71
N VAL A 220 -12.87 -7.70 14.82
CA VAL A 220 -13.62 -8.72 14.09
C VAL A 220 -14.06 -8.14 12.75
N HIS A 221 -13.85 -8.90 11.67
CA HIS A 221 -14.27 -8.56 10.32
C HIS A 221 -14.95 -9.76 9.67
N PRO A 222 -15.89 -9.53 8.73
CA PRO A 222 -16.47 -10.61 7.94
C PRO A 222 -15.42 -11.34 7.12
N LEU A 223 -15.54 -12.67 7.02
CA LEU A 223 -14.75 -13.47 6.08
C LEU A 223 -15.08 -13.15 4.62
N VAL A 224 -16.32 -12.75 4.35
CA VAL A 224 -16.80 -12.33 3.05
C VAL A 224 -17.43 -10.96 3.20
N ARG A 225 -16.80 -9.95 2.60
CA ARG A 225 -17.30 -8.58 2.66
C ARG A 225 -18.06 -8.19 1.41
N VAL A 226 -18.95 -7.21 1.50
CA VAL A 226 -19.51 -6.50 0.34
C VAL A 226 -18.61 -5.32 -0.04
N HIS A 227 -18.32 -5.19 -1.33
CA HIS A 227 -17.58 -4.06 -1.87
C HIS A 227 -18.50 -2.83 -1.99
N PRO A 228 -18.15 -1.66 -1.42
CA PRO A 228 -19.05 -0.52 -1.27
C PRO A 228 -19.52 0.08 -2.60
N VAL A 229 -18.61 0.13 -3.59
CA VAL A 229 -18.88 0.64 -4.94
C VAL A 229 -19.49 -0.44 -5.84
N LEU A 230 -18.82 -1.58 -5.98
CA LEU A 230 -19.22 -2.62 -6.93
C LEU A 230 -20.43 -3.44 -6.50
N LYS A 231 -20.82 -3.38 -5.22
CA LYS A 231 -21.87 -4.23 -4.62
C LYS A 231 -21.65 -5.72 -4.90
N LYS A 232 -20.40 -6.14 -4.80
CA LYS A 232 -19.97 -7.54 -5.03
C LYS A 232 -19.34 -8.10 -3.77
N LYS A 233 -19.58 -9.38 -3.52
CA LYS A 233 -18.90 -10.12 -2.46
C LYS A 233 -17.44 -10.37 -2.82
N ALA A 234 -16.55 -10.22 -1.85
CA ALA A 234 -15.14 -10.53 -1.96
C ALA A 234 -14.67 -11.27 -0.70
N LEU A 235 -13.80 -12.26 -0.87
CA LEU A 235 -13.08 -12.87 0.24
C LEU A 235 -12.22 -11.80 0.91
N TYR A 236 -12.38 -11.64 2.22
CA TYR A 236 -11.64 -10.66 3.02
C TYR A 236 -10.64 -11.36 3.93
N VAL A 237 -9.88 -12.31 3.36
CA VAL A 237 -9.00 -13.20 4.12
C VAL A 237 -7.54 -12.82 3.89
N SER A 238 -6.75 -12.73 4.96
CA SER A 238 -5.30 -12.53 4.88
C SER A 238 -4.59 -13.31 5.99
N ARG A 239 -3.72 -14.24 5.60
CA ARG A 239 -3.00 -15.07 6.58
C ARG A 239 -1.96 -14.32 7.40
N PHE A 240 -1.58 -13.11 6.96
CA PHE A 240 -0.67 -12.26 7.70
C PHE A 240 -1.32 -11.57 8.92
N PHE A 241 -2.64 -11.32 8.89
CA PHE A 241 -3.31 -10.53 9.92
C PHE A 241 -4.39 -11.30 10.69
N MET A 242 -5.00 -12.32 10.10
CA MET A 242 -6.06 -13.08 10.74
C MET A 242 -5.53 -14.09 11.75
N GLN A 243 -6.15 -14.14 12.92
CA GLN A 243 -5.78 -15.05 14.01
C GLN A 243 -6.70 -16.28 14.06
N ASP A 244 -8.01 -16.08 14.00
CA ASP A 244 -9.02 -17.14 14.04
C ASP A 244 -10.36 -16.66 13.44
N ILE A 245 -11.32 -17.58 13.41
CA ILE A 245 -12.71 -17.36 13.02
C ILE A 245 -13.55 -17.44 14.29
N GLU A 246 -14.28 -16.37 14.57
CA GLU A 246 -15.15 -16.28 15.74
C GLU A 246 -16.17 -17.43 15.78
N GLY A 247 -16.33 -18.04 16.96
CA GLY A 247 -17.27 -19.14 17.19
C GLY A 247 -16.78 -20.53 16.80
N LEU A 248 -15.59 -20.68 16.21
CA LEU A 248 -15.01 -21.98 15.87
C LEU A 248 -13.88 -22.39 16.83
N LYS A 249 -13.64 -23.70 16.95
CA LYS A 249 -12.40 -24.18 17.61
C LYS A 249 -11.19 -23.84 16.75
N LYS A 250 -10.01 -23.80 17.37
CA LYS A 250 -8.78 -23.40 16.69
C LYS A 250 -8.47 -24.29 15.49
N GLU A 251 -8.69 -25.60 15.60
CA GLU A 251 -8.43 -26.57 14.53
C GLU A 251 -9.36 -26.36 13.33
N GLU A 252 -10.65 -26.12 13.60
CA GLU A 252 -11.68 -25.86 12.59
C GLU A 252 -11.41 -24.53 11.87
N SER A 253 -11.14 -23.49 12.66
CA SER A 253 -10.76 -22.17 12.19
C SER A 253 -9.53 -22.22 11.28
N ASN A 254 -8.45 -22.87 11.73
CA ASN A 254 -7.23 -23.01 10.94
C ASN A 254 -7.47 -23.75 9.62
N ALA A 255 -8.22 -24.86 9.65
CA ALA A 255 -8.50 -25.65 8.46
C ALA A 255 -9.26 -24.83 7.38
N ILE A 256 -10.22 -24.01 7.79
CA ILE A 256 -10.96 -23.12 6.88
C ILE A 256 -10.07 -22.00 6.36
N LEU A 257 -9.31 -21.34 7.24
CA LEU A 257 -8.40 -20.26 6.84
C LEU A 257 -7.31 -20.76 5.89
N ASP A 258 -6.79 -21.98 6.09
CA ASP A 258 -5.83 -22.64 5.19
C ASP A 258 -6.46 -22.85 3.82
N LEU A 259 -7.65 -23.47 3.75
CA LEU A 259 -8.36 -23.70 2.50
C LEU A 259 -8.59 -22.40 1.71
N LEU A 260 -9.06 -21.34 2.38
CA LEU A 260 -9.33 -20.06 1.74
C LEU A 260 -8.05 -19.36 1.27
N THR A 261 -6.99 -19.43 2.07
CA THR A 261 -5.70 -18.82 1.72
C THR A 261 -5.04 -19.58 0.57
N ASP A 262 -5.07 -20.91 0.58
CA ASP A 262 -4.55 -21.76 -0.49
C ASP A 262 -5.31 -21.55 -1.80
N HIS A 263 -6.63 -21.37 -1.74
CA HIS A 263 -7.41 -21.01 -2.91
C HIS A 263 -6.90 -19.71 -3.55
N ILE A 264 -6.64 -18.68 -2.74
CA ILE A 264 -6.11 -17.39 -3.25
C ILE A 264 -4.69 -17.56 -3.80
N ASN A 265 -3.80 -18.23 -3.05
CA ASN A 265 -2.40 -18.38 -3.40
C ASN A 265 -2.16 -19.26 -4.63
N ASN A 266 -3.01 -20.27 -4.86
CA ASN A 266 -2.88 -21.19 -6.00
C ASN A 266 -3.69 -20.76 -7.24
N SER A 267 -4.49 -19.69 -7.14
CA SER A 267 -5.22 -19.12 -8.29
C SER A 267 -4.33 -18.19 -9.11
N PHE A 268 -3.39 -18.76 -9.87
CA PHE A 268 -2.43 -18.00 -10.68
C PHE A 268 -3.07 -17.12 -11.76
N ASP A 269 -4.27 -17.50 -12.24
CA ASP A 269 -5.06 -16.71 -13.19
C ASP A 269 -5.62 -15.40 -12.57
N LEU A 270 -5.63 -15.32 -11.24
CA LEU A 270 -6.02 -14.15 -10.46
C LEU A 270 -4.83 -13.36 -9.92
N GLN A 271 -3.61 -13.66 -10.37
CA GLN A 271 -2.40 -12.96 -9.95
C GLN A 271 -1.86 -12.07 -11.06
N ILE A 272 -1.32 -10.92 -10.68
CA ILE A 272 -0.51 -10.09 -11.56
C ILE A 272 0.79 -9.72 -10.86
N ARG A 273 1.85 -9.53 -11.65
CA ARG A 273 3.11 -9.00 -11.16
C ARG A 273 3.38 -7.65 -11.83
N ALA A 274 3.33 -6.58 -11.03
CA ALA A 274 3.65 -5.24 -11.51
C ALA A 274 5.17 -5.00 -11.43
N SER A 275 5.85 -4.99 -12.58
CA SER A 275 7.25 -4.58 -12.65
C SER A 275 7.36 -3.06 -12.50
N TYR A 276 8.36 -2.58 -11.76
CA TYR A 276 8.58 -1.15 -11.51
C TYR A 276 9.66 -0.60 -12.46
N GLU A 277 9.36 0.54 -13.08
CA GLU A 277 10.32 1.42 -13.78
C GLU A 277 10.24 2.84 -13.19
N PRO A 278 11.24 3.71 -13.36
CA PRO A 278 11.18 5.08 -12.85
C PRO A 278 9.88 5.80 -13.25
N GLY A 279 9.21 6.44 -12.28
CA GLY A 279 7.91 7.09 -12.51
C GLY A 279 6.73 6.11 -12.62
N THR A 280 6.89 4.84 -12.27
CA THR A 280 5.74 3.94 -12.09
C THR A 280 4.99 4.32 -10.83
N VAL A 281 3.67 4.46 -10.95
CA VAL A 281 2.74 4.57 -9.82
C VAL A 281 1.76 3.42 -9.89
N VAL A 282 1.74 2.57 -8.87
CA VAL A 282 0.75 1.48 -8.77
C VAL A 282 -0.35 1.91 -7.83
N VAL A 283 -1.59 1.84 -8.30
CA VAL A 283 -2.81 2.13 -7.55
C VAL A 283 -3.63 0.85 -7.44
N TRP A 284 -3.96 0.39 -6.23
CA TRP A 284 -4.77 -0.81 -6.04
C TRP A 284 -5.93 -0.59 -5.08
N ASP A 285 -6.99 -1.40 -5.19
CA ASP A 285 -8.13 -1.45 -4.28
C ASP A 285 -7.95 -2.49 -3.18
N ASN A 286 -7.47 -2.05 -2.01
CA ASN A 286 -7.20 -2.92 -0.87
C ASN A 286 -8.44 -3.65 -0.31
N ARG A 287 -9.65 -3.32 -0.77
CA ARG A 287 -10.90 -3.98 -0.35
C ARG A 287 -11.13 -5.33 -1.02
N ARG A 288 -10.42 -5.64 -2.10
CA ARG A 288 -10.65 -6.86 -2.88
C ARG A 288 -9.40 -7.50 -3.47
N VAL A 289 -8.22 -6.97 -3.19
CA VAL A 289 -6.95 -7.55 -3.62
C VAL A 289 -6.02 -7.72 -2.42
N LEU A 290 -5.21 -8.77 -2.49
CA LEU A 290 -4.03 -8.93 -1.64
C LEU A 290 -2.79 -8.57 -2.46
N HIS A 291 -1.69 -8.27 -1.78
CA HIS A 291 -0.40 -8.04 -2.40
C HIS A 291 0.70 -8.67 -1.55
N THR A 292 1.82 -8.98 -2.20
CA THR A 292 3.02 -9.48 -1.54
C THR A 292 4.24 -8.75 -2.09
N ALA A 293 5.20 -8.46 -1.21
CA ALA A 293 6.50 -7.96 -1.63
C ALA A 293 7.30 -9.11 -2.24
N THR A 294 7.95 -8.86 -3.37
CA THR A 294 8.86 -9.82 -4.01
C THR A 294 10.29 -9.39 -3.70
N PHE A 295 11.08 -10.31 -3.14
CA PHE A 295 12.45 -10.05 -2.66
C PHE A 295 13.53 -10.52 -3.65
N ASP A 296 13.23 -10.49 -4.95
CA ASP A 296 14.04 -11.09 -6.01
C ASP A 296 14.76 -10.04 -6.87
N TRP A 297 15.32 -9.01 -6.25
CA TRP A 297 16.21 -8.05 -6.92
C TRP A 297 17.64 -8.21 -6.43
N ASP A 298 18.55 -8.50 -7.36
CA ASP A 298 19.99 -8.71 -7.09
C ASP A 298 20.84 -7.59 -7.74
N THR A 299 20.24 -6.41 -7.90
CA THR A 299 20.89 -5.28 -8.61
C THR A 299 21.83 -4.48 -7.72
N GLY A 300 21.90 -4.81 -6.44
CA GLY A 300 22.61 -4.03 -5.44
C GLY A 300 22.06 -2.61 -5.22
N ALA A 301 20.88 -2.30 -5.76
CA ALA A 301 20.29 -0.96 -5.70
C ALA A 301 19.38 -0.79 -4.47
N THR A 302 19.44 0.40 -3.87
CA THR A 302 18.45 0.86 -2.88
C THR A 302 17.07 0.94 -3.53
N ARG A 303 16.05 0.38 -2.87
CA ARG A 303 14.65 0.50 -3.28
C ARG A 303 13.97 1.54 -2.41
N HIS A 304 13.61 2.66 -3.02
CA HIS A 304 12.88 3.74 -2.37
C HIS A 304 11.52 3.95 -3.03
N CYS A 305 10.46 3.70 -2.26
CA CYS A 305 9.10 4.01 -2.63
C CYS A 305 8.41 4.82 -1.53
N TYR A 306 7.43 5.63 -1.91
CA TYR A 306 6.46 6.16 -0.94
C TYR A 306 5.07 5.65 -1.24
N ARG A 307 4.26 5.54 -0.19
CA ARG A 307 2.90 5.02 -0.23
C ARG A 307 1.98 5.95 0.54
N ILE A 308 0.83 6.27 -0.05
CA ILE A 308 -0.29 6.94 0.63
C ILE A 308 -1.46 5.98 0.66
N THR A 309 -2.11 5.87 1.82
CA THR A 309 -3.20 4.92 2.04
C THR A 309 -4.44 5.66 2.55
N PRO A 310 -5.38 6.03 1.67
CA PRO A 310 -6.67 6.59 2.05
C PRO A 310 -7.51 5.52 2.77
N MET A 311 -8.04 5.84 3.94
CA MET A 311 -8.88 4.93 4.72
C MET A 311 -10.28 4.85 4.11
N GLY A 312 -10.80 3.63 3.97
CA GLY A 312 -12.15 3.35 3.50
C GLY A 312 -13.14 3.10 4.62
N GLU A 313 -14.33 2.67 4.23
CA GLU A 313 -15.39 2.19 5.12
C GLU A 313 -15.01 0.94 5.92
N ARG A 314 -15.69 0.74 7.05
CA ARG A 314 -15.67 -0.54 7.76
C ARG A 314 -16.18 -1.66 6.83
N PRO A 315 -15.51 -2.82 6.77
CA PRO A 315 -16.04 -3.99 6.06
C PRO A 315 -17.37 -4.46 6.65
N VAL A 316 -18.33 -4.75 5.78
CA VAL A 316 -19.72 -5.15 6.10
C VAL A 316 -20.08 -6.47 5.40
N GLU A 317 -20.98 -7.25 6.01
CA GLU A 317 -21.30 -8.61 5.54
C GLU A 317 -22.34 -8.62 4.41
N ASP A 318 -23.25 -7.64 4.44
CA ASP A 318 -24.37 -7.53 3.51
C ASP A 318 -24.59 -6.09 3.01
N GLU A 319 -25.54 -5.96 2.08
CA GLU A 319 -25.86 -4.67 1.45
C GLU A 319 -26.72 -3.76 2.34
N GLU A 320 -27.49 -4.32 3.26
CA GLU A 320 -28.35 -3.55 4.18
C GLU A 320 -27.48 -2.77 5.16
N GLU A 321 -26.53 -3.44 5.82
CA GLU A 321 -25.53 -2.83 6.69
C GLU A 321 -24.68 -1.79 5.92
N LEU A 322 -24.35 -2.08 4.67
CA LEU A 322 -23.63 -1.14 3.80
C LEU A 322 -24.44 0.12 3.51
N GLU A 323 -25.74 0.00 3.25
CA GLU A 323 -26.61 1.16 3.01
C GLU A 323 -26.76 2.03 4.25
N GLU A 324 -26.83 1.42 5.44
CA GLU A 324 -26.78 2.16 6.71
C GLU A 324 -25.48 2.95 6.89
N CYS A 325 -24.33 2.35 6.55
CA CYS A 325 -23.03 3.05 6.59
C CYS A 325 -22.88 4.17 5.53
N ASN A 326 -23.71 4.17 4.49
CA ASN A 326 -23.67 5.18 3.42
C ASN A 326 -24.64 6.36 3.65
N LYS A 327 -25.53 6.28 4.65
CA LYS A 327 -26.46 7.36 5.04
C LYS A 327 -25.76 8.39 5.92
#